data_AF-A0A8T6P3Q8-F1
#
_entry.id   AF-A0A8T6P3Q8-F1
#
_cell.length_a   1.000
_cell.length_b   1.000
_cell.length_c   1.000
_cell.angle_alpha   90.00
_cell.angle_beta   90.00
_cell.angle_gamma   90.00
#
_symmetry.space_group_name_H-M   'P 1'
#
loop_
_entity.id
_entity.type
_entity.pdbx_description
1 polymer ?
#
loop_
_entity_poly.entity_id
_entity_poly.type
_entity_poly.pdbx_seq_one_letter_code
_entity_poly.pdbx_strand_id
1 'polypeptide(L)'
;MHFRVVSIPLNRPDILGFLTPPPAQVRGRALHILDQLPTEASYRSWLNRLQTQPDLATLLSIHHPLNNVIMTHTDRLVPVEFLLNEADYLTRNLGGWAPIYFAVIAADEPWTHDPLLKHARILADYGPDIRSLGPDIDLVQQRMVQEMGLETSELITSIRVLAQGLDAVVGEGWGRTAAQVDWLLSQLAQDAGPPLLWLYALLDRLVRIEQHRRSARADGDEENAGHIAQWQNQLEQEYGLNLILKGEYIMGRHRRSTILLAPHLGVVIKQPGLEPFHEAELSAHIHQGQAENWPRLTHNGVLVTAAGRVRLIVEDGLVERLSGVFDHDIRLSTVMGLIVEPFVVGPTLQDAILSERSRLTRDLYETVVLHQQVCELMGIENGDWHSANFILVDDDRQMVHVDWGAARPLRAEERNAEGERQRVDQVRNIAFSFHDERLAGRVSALHEALLTHPERLQQLKQAAQAMILKHERSKIND
;
A
#
# COMPACT_ATOMS: atom_id res chain seq x y z
N MET A 1 -13.21 12.43 -23.27
CA MET A 1 -12.02 11.77 -22.68
C MET A 1 -12.37 10.31 -22.44
N HIS A 2 -11.51 9.37 -22.85
CA HIS A 2 -11.78 7.94 -22.81
C HIS A 2 -10.72 7.22 -21.98
N PHE A 3 -11.10 6.65 -20.84
CA PHE A 3 -10.18 6.00 -19.90
C PHE A 3 -10.02 4.52 -20.22
N ARG A 4 -8.79 4.03 -20.12
CA ARG A 4 -8.43 2.65 -20.43
C ARG A 4 -7.45 2.12 -19.42
N VAL A 5 -7.58 0.85 -19.04
CA VAL A 5 -6.52 0.15 -18.31
C VAL A 5 -5.51 -0.33 -19.34
N VAL A 6 -4.25 0.08 -19.18
CA VAL A 6 -3.16 -0.29 -20.08
C VAL A 6 -2.05 -1.02 -19.35
N SER A 7 -1.37 -1.91 -20.06
CA SER A 7 -0.13 -2.56 -19.64
C SER A 7 0.96 -2.30 -20.68
N ILE A 8 2.12 -1.83 -20.25
CA ILE A 8 3.22 -1.38 -21.12
C ILE A 8 4.52 -2.00 -20.61
N PRO A 9 5.17 -2.91 -21.37
CA PRO A 9 6.45 -3.47 -20.99
C PRO A 9 7.54 -2.41 -21.12
N LEU A 10 8.31 -2.18 -20.06
CA LEU A 10 9.25 -1.05 -20.00
C LEU A 10 10.66 -1.40 -20.47
N ASN A 11 10.98 -2.68 -20.60
CA ASN A 11 12.28 -3.21 -21.05
C ASN A 11 12.47 -3.19 -22.58
N ARG A 12 11.60 -2.51 -23.34
CA ARG A 12 11.73 -2.44 -24.81
C ARG A 12 12.83 -1.45 -25.21
N PRO A 13 13.68 -1.74 -26.23
CA PRO A 13 14.85 -0.91 -26.55
C PRO A 13 14.55 0.57 -26.83
N ASP A 14 13.41 0.84 -27.46
CA ASP A 14 12.93 2.19 -27.75
C ASP A 14 12.37 2.91 -26.52
N ILE A 15 11.77 2.20 -25.57
CA ILE A 15 11.39 2.75 -24.27
C ILE A 15 12.65 3.06 -23.46
N LEU A 16 13.63 2.16 -23.44
CA LEU A 16 14.91 2.39 -22.77
C LEU A 16 15.58 3.67 -23.31
N GLY A 17 15.77 3.79 -24.62
CA GLY A 17 16.33 5.00 -25.22
C GLY A 17 15.47 6.27 -25.05
N PHE A 18 14.18 6.12 -24.77
CA PHE A 18 13.27 7.22 -24.49
C PHE A 18 13.23 7.64 -23.01
N LEU A 19 13.51 6.74 -22.07
CA LEU A 19 13.49 7.04 -20.64
C LEU A 19 14.89 7.29 -20.06
N THR A 20 15.96 6.74 -20.67
CA THR A 20 17.32 6.85 -20.14
C THR A 20 18.31 7.52 -21.13
N PRO A 21 19.07 8.54 -20.67
CA PRO A 21 18.92 9.24 -19.39
C PRO A 21 17.59 10.01 -19.33
N PRO A 22 17.02 10.24 -18.12
CA PRO A 22 15.79 11.00 -17.98
C PRO A 22 16.01 12.42 -18.49
N PRO A 23 15.14 12.93 -19.40
CA PRO A 23 15.29 14.26 -19.94
C PRO A 23 14.88 15.32 -18.91
N ALA A 24 15.62 16.42 -18.81
CA ALA A 24 15.22 17.56 -17.97
C ALA A 24 13.97 18.27 -18.54
N GLN A 25 13.84 18.32 -19.88
CA GLN A 25 12.66 18.86 -20.53
C GLN A 25 11.63 17.76 -20.81
N VAL A 26 10.39 18.02 -20.44
CA VAL A 26 9.23 17.15 -20.70
C VAL A 26 9.14 16.84 -22.20
N ARG A 27 8.99 15.56 -22.53
CA ARG A 27 8.79 15.06 -23.90
C ARG A 27 7.77 13.93 -23.99
N GLY A 28 7.37 13.60 -25.22
CA GLY A 28 6.37 12.56 -25.47
C GLY A 28 4.95 13.10 -25.36
N ARG A 29 3.99 12.20 -25.25
CA ARG A 29 2.56 12.53 -25.36
C ARG A 29 1.98 12.94 -24.02
N ALA A 30 1.24 14.05 -24.01
CA ALA A 30 0.37 14.42 -22.88
C ALA A 30 -0.79 13.42 -22.75
N LEU A 31 -1.06 12.97 -21.52
CA LEU A 31 -2.13 12.04 -21.21
C LEU A 31 -2.63 12.25 -19.78
N HIS A 32 -3.84 11.78 -19.50
CA HIS A 32 -4.39 11.79 -18.16
C HIS A 32 -4.13 10.46 -17.45
N ILE A 33 -3.77 10.50 -16.17
CA ILE A 33 -3.62 9.33 -15.31
C ILE A 33 -4.42 9.51 -14.01
N LEU A 34 -4.59 8.43 -13.27
CA LEU A 34 -5.05 8.48 -11.88
C LEU A 34 -3.86 8.60 -10.94
N ASP A 35 -3.86 9.65 -10.13
CA ASP A 35 -2.93 9.89 -9.04
C ASP A 35 -3.38 9.20 -7.73
N GLN A 36 -2.55 9.24 -6.70
CA GLN A 36 -2.85 8.68 -5.37
C GLN A 36 -3.92 9.47 -4.63
N LEU A 37 -3.95 10.80 -4.81
CA LEU A 37 -4.82 11.71 -4.08
C LEU A 37 -5.74 12.51 -5.03
N PRO A 38 -6.87 13.03 -4.50
CA PRO A 38 -7.64 14.05 -5.19
C PRO A 38 -6.79 15.28 -5.54
N THR A 39 -7.00 15.83 -6.73
CA THR A 39 -6.39 17.11 -7.11
C THR A 39 -6.87 18.22 -6.18
N GLU A 40 -6.09 19.28 -6.01
CA GLU A 40 -6.49 20.42 -5.18
C GLU A 40 -7.78 21.08 -5.69
N ALA A 41 -7.96 21.14 -7.01
CA ALA A 41 -9.19 21.65 -7.63
C ALA A 41 -10.40 20.77 -7.30
N SER A 42 -10.27 19.45 -7.42
CA SER A 42 -11.31 18.48 -7.05
C SER A 42 -11.65 18.55 -5.56
N TYR A 43 -10.64 18.65 -4.70
CA TYR A 43 -10.80 18.80 -3.25
C TYR A 43 -11.57 20.07 -2.89
N ARG A 44 -11.18 21.23 -3.43
CA ARG A 44 -11.91 22.50 -3.20
C ARG A 44 -13.35 22.44 -3.73
N SER A 45 -13.55 21.85 -4.91
CA SER A 45 -14.89 21.67 -5.49
C SER A 45 -15.77 20.78 -4.59
N TRP A 46 -15.21 19.67 -4.10
CA TRP A 46 -15.88 18.79 -3.15
C TRP A 46 -16.22 19.49 -1.84
N LEU A 47 -15.27 20.22 -1.25
CA LEU A 47 -15.49 20.95 0.00
C LEU A 47 -16.60 21.99 -0.14
N ASN A 48 -16.65 22.73 -1.26
CA ASN A 48 -17.73 23.67 -1.55
C ASN A 48 -19.09 22.96 -1.66
N ARG A 49 -19.15 21.80 -2.33
CA ARG A 49 -20.38 21.01 -2.39
C ARG A 49 -20.80 20.57 -0.98
N LEU A 50 -19.86 20.07 -0.17
CA LEU A 50 -20.12 19.63 1.19
C LEU A 50 -20.64 20.75 2.11
N GLN A 51 -20.25 22.01 1.85
CA GLN A 51 -20.82 23.16 2.56
C GLN A 51 -22.29 23.41 2.20
N THR A 52 -22.65 23.23 0.92
CA THR A 52 -24.03 23.45 0.43
C THR A 52 -24.94 22.23 0.62
N GLN A 53 -24.36 21.03 0.71
CA GLN A 53 -25.03 19.74 0.82
C GLN A 53 -24.27 18.88 1.85
N PRO A 54 -24.46 19.14 3.16
CA PRO A 54 -23.71 18.48 4.22
C PRO A 54 -24.30 17.10 4.55
N ASP A 55 -24.21 16.18 3.60
CA ASP A 55 -24.67 14.80 3.76
C ASP A 55 -23.55 13.77 3.52
N LEU A 56 -23.83 12.52 3.92
CA LEU A 56 -22.87 11.43 3.85
C LEU A 56 -22.49 11.07 2.39
N ALA A 57 -23.43 11.18 1.45
CA ALA A 57 -23.15 10.91 0.04
C ALA A 57 -22.15 11.94 -0.54
N THR A 58 -22.33 13.21 -0.20
CA THR A 58 -21.44 14.29 -0.60
C THR A 58 -20.08 14.13 0.07
N LEU A 59 -20.03 13.78 1.35
CA LEU A 59 -18.78 13.47 2.06
C LEU A 59 -17.98 12.38 1.33
N LEU A 60 -18.62 11.26 1.02
CA LEU A 60 -17.97 10.10 0.40
C LEU A 60 -17.64 10.29 -1.09
N SER A 61 -18.24 11.29 -1.75
CA SER A 61 -17.98 11.59 -3.17
C SER A 61 -16.53 11.98 -3.47
N ILE A 62 -15.72 12.32 -2.44
CA ILE A 62 -14.28 12.59 -2.61
C ILE A 62 -13.51 11.37 -3.11
N HIS A 63 -13.99 10.16 -2.82
CA HIS A 63 -13.35 8.91 -3.25
C HIS A 63 -13.59 8.58 -4.73
N HIS A 64 -14.40 9.36 -5.44
CA HIS A 64 -14.67 9.12 -6.85
C HIS A 64 -13.36 9.23 -7.66
N PRO A 65 -12.99 8.24 -8.50
CA PRO A 65 -11.70 8.20 -9.18
C PRO A 65 -11.40 9.43 -10.04
N LEU A 66 -12.43 10.05 -10.62
CA LEU A 66 -12.27 11.28 -11.42
C LEU A 66 -11.70 12.45 -10.62
N ASN A 67 -11.80 12.44 -9.28
CA ASN A 67 -11.20 13.48 -8.45
C ASN A 67 -9.67 13.43 -8.49
N ASN A 68 -9.08 12.30 -8.87
CA ASN A 68 -7.64 12.03 -8.84
C ASN A 68 -7.01 12.11 -10.24
N VAL A 69 -7.76 12.57 -11.24
CA VAL A 69 -7.27 12.66 -12.62
C VAL A 69 -6.30 13.83 -12.73
N ILE A 70 -5.07 13.54 -13.12
CA ILE A 70 -4.03 14.53 -13.42
C ILE A 70 -3.55 14.39 -14.86
N MET A 71 -3.01 15.48 -15.42
CA MET A 71 -2.29 15.44 -16.69
C MET A 71 -0.81 15.17 -16.42
N THR A 72 -0.22 14.27 -17.21
CA THR A 72 1.23 14.02 -17.24
C THR A 72 1.69 13.71 -18.67
N HIS A 73 2.97 13.40 -18.85
CA HIS A 73 3.56 13.01 -20.13
C HIS A 73 4.15 11.60 -20.07
N THR A 74 4.28 10.94 -21.24
CA THR A 74 4.76 9.55 -21.31
C THR A 74 6.15 9.35 -20.74
N ASP A 75 7.03 10.35 -20.80
CA ASP A 75 8.37 10.31 -20.19
C ASP A 75 8.37 10.50 -18.66
N ARG A 76 7.24 10.90 -18.07
CA ARG A 76 7.05 11.10 -16.63
C ARG A 76 6.22 10.01 -15.95
N LEU A 77 5.86 8.94 -16.67
CA LEU A 77 5.11 7.80 -16.10
C LEU A 77 5.94 6.94 -15.14
N VAL A 78 7.27 7.05 -15.23
CA VAL A 78 8.23 6.40 -14.34
C VAL A 78 8.95 7.50 -13.56
N PRO A 79 8.96 7.47 -12.21
CA PRO A 79 9.74 8.41 -11.41
C PRO A 79 11.20 8.39 -11.81
N VAL A 80 11.76 9.59 -12.00
CA VAL A 80 13.14 9.75 -12.44
C VAL A 80 14.12 9.18 -11.43
N GLU A 81 13.77 9.12 -10.14
CA GLU A 81 14.60 8.53 -9.11
C GLU A 81 14.86 7.04 -9.34
N PHE A 82 13.87 6.28 -9.81
CA PHE A 82 14.10 4.89 -10.15
C PHE A 82 15.03 4.75 -11.36
N LEU A 83 14.92 5.67 -12.33
CA LEU A 83 15.77 5.67 -13.52
C LEU A 83 17.23 6.06 -13.20
N LEU A 84 17.44 6.91 -12.18
CA LEU A 84 18.76 7.41 -11.80
C LEU A 84 19.46 6.53 -10.76
N ASN A 85 18.71 6.02 -9.78
CA ASN A 85 19.30 5.32 -8.63
C ASN A 85 19.39 3.80 -8.84
N GLU A 86 18.63 3.23 -9.78
CA GLU A 86 18.57 1.79 -10.03
C GLU A 86 18.90 1.51 -11.52
N ALA A 87 20.19 1.27 -11.81
CA ALA A 87 20.71 1.18 -13.18
C ALA A 87 20.04 0.10 -14.05
N ASP A 88 19.55 -0.97 -13.44
CA ASP A 88 18.86 -2.07 -14.10
C ASP A 88 17.34 -2.03 -13.91
N TYR A 89 16.76 -0.95 -13.37
CA TYR A 89 15.33 -0.90 -13.03
C TYR A 89 14.39 -1.28 -14.18
N LEU A 90 14.67 -0.77 -15.38
CA LEU A 90 13.88 -1.04 -16.58
C LEU A 90 14.24 -2.36 -17.27
N THR A 91 15.26 -3.08 -16.82
CA THR A 91 15.74 -4.31 -17.47
C THR A 91 15.82 -5.50 -16.51
N ARG A 92 15.66 -5.29 -15.20
CA ARG A 92 15.77 -6.34 -14.18
C ARG A 92 14.65 -7.35 -14.35
N ASN A 93 15.02 -8.62 -14.35
CA ASN A 93 14.09 -9.74 -14.37
C ASN A 93 14.24 -10.52 -13.06
N LEU A 94 13.24 -10.45 -12.19
CA LEU A 94 13.29 -11.11 -10.88
C LEU A 94 12.60 -12.48 -10.92
N GLY A 95 12.94 -13.32 -11.89
CA GLY A 95 12.37 -14.66 -12.04
C GLY A 95 10.97 -14.64 -12.67
N GLY A 96 10.83 -13.92 -13.78
CA GLY A 96 9.58 -13.72 -14.49
C GLY A 96 8.89 -12.39 -14.16
N TRP A 97 9.36 -11.67 -13.13
CA TRP A 97 8.88 -10.33 -12.78
C TRP A 97 9.62 -9.28 -13.62
N ALA A 98 9.10 -9.00 -14.82
CA ALA A 98 9.62 -8.01 -15.75
C ALA A 98 9.01 -6.63 -15.48
N PRO A 99 9.71 -5.54 -15.87
CA PRO A 99 9.21 -4.22 -15.55
C PRO A 99 8.06 -3.81 -16.46
N ILE A 100 6.88 -3.59 -15.88
CA ILE A 100 5.64 -3.29 -16.59
C ILE A 100 4.91 -2.13 -15.93
N TYR A 101 4.64 -1.08 -16.73
CA TYR A 101 3.71 -0.04 -16.38
C TYR A 101 2.27 -0.51 -16.55
N PHE A 102 1.48 -0.50 -15.49
CA PHE A 102 0.10 -0.97 -15.48
C PHE A 102 -0.80 0.03 -14.76
N ALA A 103 -1.58 0.83 -15.49
CA ALA A 103 -2.41 1.87 -14.90
C ALA A 103 -3.63 2.22 -15.75
N VAL A 104 -4.49 3.08 -15.21
CA VAL A 104 -5.55 3.76 -15.98
C VAL A 104 -4.97 5.00 -16.64
N ILE A 105 -5.14 5.12 -17.96
CA ILE A 105 -4.77 6.30 -18.74
C ILE A 105 -5.94 6.80 -19.59
N ALA A 106 -5.93 8.08 -19.96
CA ALA A 106 -6.71 8.61 -21.06
C ALA A 106 -5.83 9.47 -21.98
N ALA A 107 -5.70 9.02 -23.22
CA ALA A 107 -4.98 9.72 -24.28
C ALA A 107 -5.76 9.60 -25.60
N ASP A 108 -5.62 10.61 -26.46
CA ASP A 108 -6.18 10.56 -27.82
C ASP A 108 -5.45 9.48 -28.66
N GLU A 109 -6.09 8.95 -29.69
CA GLU A 109 -5.48 8.03 -30.66
C GLU A 109 -5.00 8.78 -31.92
N PRO A 110 -4.08 8.23 -32.74
CA PRO A 110 -3.37 6.95 -32.62
C PRO A 110 -2.04 7.05 -31.84
N TRP A 111 -1.61 5.95 -31.20
CA TRP A 111 -0.39 5.89 -30.36
C TRP A 111 0.89 5.48 -31.11
N THR A 112 0.80 5.24 -32.41
CA THR A 112 1.82 4.54 -33.21
C THR A 112 3.20 5.21 -33.22
N HIS A 113 3.28 6.51 -32.94
CA HIS A 113 4.53 7.28 -32.95
C HIS A 113 5.11 7.56 -31.56
N ASP A 114 4.35 7.30 -30.48
CA ASP A 114 4.86 7.51 -29.12
C ASP A 114 5.77 6.32 -28.73
N PRO A 115 7.01 6.55 -28.26
CA PRO A 115 7.94 5.48 -27.95
C PRO A 115 7.45 4.48 -26.91
N LEU A 116 6.54 4.90 -26.01
CA LEU A 116 6.04 4.12 -24.90
C LEU A 116 4.62 3.58 -25.20
N LEU A 117 3.69 4.44 -25.60
CA LEU A 117 2.29 4.04 -25.83
C LEU A 117 2.11 3.13 -27.05
N LYS A 118 3.01 3.12 -28.02
CA LYS A 118 2.94 2.15 -29.13
C LYS A 118 3.10 0.69 -28.66
N HIS A 119 3.66 0.47 -27.47
CA HIS A 119 3.75 -0.85 -26.82
C HIS A 119 2.62 -1.12 -25.82
N ALA A 120 1.69 -0.18 -25.65
CA ALA A 120 0.60 -0.33 -24.72
C ALA A 120 -0.41 -1.37 -25.20
N ARG A 121 -0.72 -2.33 -24.33
CA ARG A 121 -1.84 -3.23 -24.48
C ARG A 121 -3.02 -2.69 -23.69
N ILE A 122 -4.14 -2.44 -24.35
CA ILE A 122 -5.40 -2.13 -23.68
C ILE A 122 -5.97 -3.43 -23.10
N LEU A 123 -6.17 -3.45 -21.78
CA LEU A 123 -6.72 -4.60 -21.07
C LEU A 123 -8.20 -4.42 -20.78
N ALA A 124 -8.64 -3.18 -20.55
CA ALA A 124 -10.04 -2.81 -20.44
C ALA A 124 -10.25 -1.39 -20.93
N ASP A 125 -11.46 -1.14 -21.43
CA ASP A 125 -11.94 0.18 -21.79
C ASP A 125 -13.07 0.58 -20.85
N TYR A 126 -12.95 1.76 -20.24
CA TYR A 126 -13.94 2.28 -19.31
C TYR A 126 -14.93 3.24 -19.95
N GLY A 127 -14.71 3.76 -21.16
CA GLY A 127 -15.54 4.87 -21.58
C GLY A 127 -15.10 6.21 -20.96
N PRO A 128 -16.03 7.17 -20.87
CA PRO A 128 -15.82 8.40 -20.09
C PRO A 128 -15.90 8.17 -18.56
N ASP A 129 -16.50 7.05 -18.13
CA ASP A 129 -16.83 6.78 -16.73
C ASP A 129 -16.03 5.60 -16.17
N ILE A 130 -15.17 5.87 -15.18
CA ILE A 130 -14.33 4.84 -14.57
C ILE A 130 -15.19 4.01 -13.61
N ARG A 131 -15.54 2.79 -14.03
CA ARG A 131 -16.24 1.82 -13.16
C ARG A 131 -15.39 1.52 -11.93
N SER A 132 -15.93 1.79 -10.75
CA SER A 132 -15.18 1.64 -9.50
C SER A 132 -15.99 1.06 -8.35
N LEU A 133 -15.27 0.46 -7.40
CA LEU A 133 -15.75 0.05 -6.10
C LEU A 133 -15.31 1.09 -5.06
N GLY A 134 -16.29 1.87 -4.61
CA GLY A 134 -16.15 2.96 -3.65
C GLY A 134 -16.49 2.56 -2.21
N PRO A 135 -16.55 3.54 -1.30
CA PRO A 135 -17.15 3.35 0.02
C PRO A 135 -18.62 2.90 -0.09
N ASP A 136 -19.08 2.16 0.90
CA ASP A 136 -20.49 1.79 1.06
C ASP A 136 -21.16 2.72 2.09
N ILE A 137 -22.23 3.42 1.68
CA ILE A 137 -22.89 4.43 2.54
C ILE A 137 -23.45 3.77 3.81
N ASP A 138 -24.08 2.60 3.68
CA ASP A 138 -24.73 1.94 4.80
C ASP A 138 -23.69 1.40 5.79
N LEU A 139 -22.62 0.78 5.28
CA LEU A 139 -21.50 0.31 6.11
C LEU A 139 -20.83 1.48 6.85
N VAL A 140 -20.55 2.56 6.14
CA VAL A 140 -19.95 3.77 6.72
C VAL A 140 -20.86 4.30 7.82
N GLN A 141 -22.16 4.44 7.56
CA GLN A 141 -23.10 4.95 8.56
C GLN A 141 -23.16 4.07 9.81
N GLN A 142 -23.07 2.74 9.66
CA GLN A 142 -23.07 1.80 10.78
C GLN A 142 -21.80 1.90 11.64
N ARG A 143 -20.65 2.21 11.03
CA ARG A 143 -19.34 2.13 11.68
C ARG A 143 -18.71 3.47 12.04
N MET A 144 -19.16 4.57 11.44
CA MET A 144 -18.53 5.89 11.58
C MET A 144 -18.39 6.34 13.03
N VAL A 145 -19.39 6.11 13.89
CA VAL A 145 -19.29 6.47 15.32
C VAL A 145 -18.24 5.60 16.02
N GLN A 146 -18.18 4.31 15.72
CA GLN A 146 -17.18 3.39 16.27
C GLN A 146 -15.76 3.74 15.79
N GLU A 147 -15.61 4.05 14.50
CA GLU A 147 -14.30 4.29 13.87
C GLU A 147 -13.77 5.70 14.16
N MET A 148 -14.64 6.71 14.09
CA MET A 148 -14.25 8.13 14.15
C MET A 148 -14.62 8.81 15.47
N GLY A 149 -15.50 8.21 16.27
CA GLY A 149 -16.05 8.84 17.49
C GLY A 149 -17.01 9.99 17.21
N LEU A 150 -17.51 10.13 15.98
CA LEU A 150 -18.31 11.28 15.52
C LEU A 150 -19.53 10.85 14.71
N GLU A 151 -20.60 11.63 14.83
CA GLU A 151 -21.74 11.59 13.92
C GLU A 151 -21.44 12.32 12.60
N THR A 152 -22.27 12.11 11.57
CA THR A 152 -22.02 12.66 10.21
C THR A 152 -21.89 14.17 10.23
N SER A 153 -22.77 14.87 10.95
CA SER A 153 -22.77 16.33 11.05
C SER A 153 -21.53 16.88 11.75
N GLU A 154 -21.03 16.18 12.77
CA GLU A 154 -19.83 16.54 13.52
C GLU A 154 -18.57 16.31 12.68
N LEU A 155 -18.52 15.21 11.93
CA LEU A 155 -17.42 14.92 11.02
C LEU A 155 -17.34 15.95 9.89
N ILE A 156 -18.46 16.30 9.27
CA ILE A 156 -18.52 17.34 8.24
C ILE A 156 -18.06 18.68 8.82
N THR A 157 -18.49 19.02 10.03
CA THR A 157 -18.05 20.25 10.72
C THR A 157 -16.54 20.22 10.96
N SER A 158 -16.00 19.10 11.44
CA SER A 158 -14.58 18.92 11.72
C SER A 158 -13.73 19.04 10.46
N ILE A 159 -14.16 18.44 9.34
CA ILE A 159 -13.50 18.57 8.03
C ILE A 159 -13.48 20.02 7.56
N ARG A 160 -14.57 20.76 7.77
CA ARG A 160 -14.64 22.18 7.39
C ARG A 160 -13.68 23.02 8.22
N VAL A 161 -13.62 22.80 9.54
CA VAL A 161 -12.68 23.49 10.44
C VAL A 161 -11.24 23.18 10.03
N LEU A 162 -10.92 21.91 9.81
CA LEU A 162 -9.63 21.48 9.31
C LEU A 162 -9.26 22.21 8.00
N ALA A 163 -10.15 22.20 7.01
CA ALA A 163 -9.90 22.82 5.72
C ALA A 163 -9.69 24.34 5.84
N GLN A 164 -10.48 25.02 6.67
CA GLN A 164 -10.30 26.45 6.97
C GLN A 164 -8.95 26.74 7.63
N GLY A 165 -8.53 25.89 8.58
CA GLY A 165 -7.22 25.98 9.21
C GLY A 165 -6.08 25.84 8.20
N LEU A 166 -6.16 24.82 7.33
CA LEU A 166 -5.19 24.61 6.25
C LEU A 166 -5.15 25.77 5.25
N ASP A 167 -6.30 26.33 4.89
CA ASP A 167 -6.39 27.46 3.97
C ASP A 167 -5.81 28.76 4.56
N ALA A 168 -5.95 28.96 5.88
CA ALA A 168 -5.38 30.08 6.61
C ALA A 168 -3.84 30.06 6.67
N VAL A 169 -3.21 28.89 6.44
CA VAL A 169 -1.74 28.80 6.37
C VAL A 169 -1.23 29.48 5.10
N VAL A 170 -0.38 30.49 5.30
CA VAL A 170 0.22 31.31 4.24
C VAL A 170 1.56 30.71 3.82
N GLY A 171 1.84 30.74 2.51
CA GLY A 171 3.11 30.33 1.92
C GLY A 171 2.98 30.25 0.39
N GLU A 172 4.09 29.98 -0.28
CA GLU A 172 4.13 29.81 -1.74
C GLU A 172 4.72 28.44 -2.11
N GLY A 173 4.26 27.88 -3.24
CA GLY A 173 4.72 26.57 -3.72
C GLY A 173 4.59 25.46 -2.68
N TRP A 174 5.61 24.59 -2.61
CA TRP A 174 5.66 23.51 -1.62
C TRP A 174 5.84 24.04 -0.18
N GLY A 175 6.39 25.26 0.00
CA GLY A 175 6.58 25.87 1.32
C GLY A 175 5.26 26.10 2.06
N ARG A 176 4.17 26.38 1.33
CA ARG A 176 2.81 26.42 1.92
C ARG A 176 2.42 25.05 2.47
N THR A 177 2.65 23.98 1.71
CA THR A 177 2.33 22.61 2.12
C THR A 177 3.19 22.17 3.32
N ALA A 178 4.45 22.59 3.40
CA ALA A 178 5.31 22.32 4.55
C ALA A 178 4.80 23.02 5.82
N ALA A 179 4.45 24.30 5.73
CA ALA A 179 3.85 25.03 6.84
C ALA A 179 2.50 24.42 7.29
N GLN A 180 1.73 23.83 6.35
CA GLN A 180 0.51 23.09 6.68
C GLN A 180 0.82 21.81 7.48
N VAL A 181 1.91 21.10 7.16
CA VAL A 181 2.38 19.96 7.96
C VAL A 181 2.73 20.39 9.37
N ASP A 182 3.53 21.46 9.53
CA ASP A 182 3.91 21.98 10.85
C ASP A 182 2.68 22.38 11.68
N TRP A 183 1.71 23.03 11.04
CA TRP A 183 0.43 23.36 11.67
C TRP A 183 -0.32 22.10 12.13
N LEU A 184 -0.45 21.08 11.28
CA LEU A 184 -1.11 19.82 11.63
C LEU A 184 -0.42 19.12 12.82
N LEU A 185 0.91 19.12 12.86
CA LEU A 185 1.66 18.55 13.97
C LEU A 185 1.43 19.32 15.27
N SER A 186 1.33 20.65 15.20
CA SER A 186 0.97 21.47 16.36
C SER A 186 -0.43 21.16 16.89
N GLN A 187 -1.40 20.84 16.01
CA GLN A 187 -2.76 20.48 16.40
C GLN A 187 -2.81 19.08 17.04
N LEU A 188 -2.08 18.11 16.46
CA LEU A 188 -1.93 16.76 17.01
C LEU A 188 -1.32 16.80 18.42
N ALA A 189 -0.31 17.66 18.65
CA ALA A 189 0.31 17.81 19.96
C ALA A 189 -0.62 18.44 21.02
N GLN A 190 -1.65 19.16 20.60
CA GLN A 190 -2.65 19.80 21.48
C GLN A 190 -3.88 18.92 21.75
N ASP A 191 -3.91 17.71 21.17
CA ASP A 191 -5.03 16.76 21.26
C ASP A 191 -6.39 17.35 20.79
N ALA A 192 -6.32 18.32 19.87
CA ALA A 192 -7.46 19.12 19.46
C ALA A 192 -8.26 18.45 18.33
N GLY A 193 -9.10 17.45 18.62
CA GLY A 193 -10.08 16.86 17.67
C GLY A 193 -9.85 15.38 17.33
N PRO A 194 -10.63 14.77 16.41
CA PRO A 194 -10.58 13.33 16.16
C PRO A 194 -9.21 12.93 15.60
N PRO A 195 -8.45 12.03 16.26
CA PRO A 195 -7.09 11.71 15.84
C PRO A 195 -6.98 11.24 14.39
N LEU A 196 -7.94 10.43 13.90
CA LEU A 196 -7.91 9.90 12.53
C LEU A 196 -8.05 10.97 11.44
N LEU A 197 -8.79 12.05 11.70
CA LEU A 197 -8.97 13.13 10.72
C LEU A 197 -7.67 13.91 10.53
N TRP A 198 -6.98 14.20 11.62
CA TRP A 198 -5.68 14.86 11.60
C TRP A 198 -4.62 14.00 10.93
N LEU A 199 -4.60 12.70 11.23
CA LEU A 199 -3.71 11.74 10.60
C LEU A 199 -3.95 11.63 9.09
N TYR A 200 -5.22 11.61 8.66
CA TYR A 200 -5.56 11.65 7.23
C TYR A 200 -5.03 12.90 6.55
N ALA A 201 -5.23 14.08 7.16
CA ALA A 201 -4.75 15.35 6.63
C ALA A 201 -3.22 15.39 6.56
N LEU A 202 -2.53 14.91 7.60
CA LEU A 202 -1.08 14.84 7.65
C LEU A 202 -0.52 13.95 6.53
N LEU A 203 -1.13 12.76 6.34
CA LEU A 203 -0.77 11.85 5.26
C LEU A 203 -0.92 12.52 3.88
N ASP A 204 -2.06 13.17 3.63
CA ASP A 204 -2.31 13.88 2.36
C ASP A 204 -1.29 15.01 2.11
N ARG A 205 -0.96 15.82 3.12
CA ARG A 205 0.05 16.89 2.98
C ARG A 205 1.45 16.33 2.70
N LEU A 206 1.84 15.25 3.39
CA LEU A 206 3.16 14.62 3.19
C LEU A 206 3.29 14.00 1.80
N VAL A 207 2.25 13.35 1.29
CA VAL A 207 2.23 12.85 -0.10
C VAL A 207 2.43 14.00 -1.09
N ARG A 208 1.77 15.15 -0.89
CA ARG A 208 1.94 16.32 -1.77
C ARG A 208 3.36 16.87 -1.74
N ILE A 209 4.01 16.92 -0.58
CA ILE A 209 5.43 17.29 -0.48
C ILE A 209 6.30 16.33 -1.28
N GLU A 210 6.08 15.03 -1.13
CA GLU A 210 6.84 14.02 -1.88
C GLU A 210 6.59 14.11 -3.40
N GLN A 211 5.36 14.40 -3.82
CA GLN A 211 5.04 14.69 -5.22
C GLN A 211 5.77 15.93 -5.73
N HIS A 212 5.82 17.02 -4.94
CA HIS A 212 6.60 18.21 -5.29
C HIS A 212 8.10 17.89 -5.46
N ARG A 213 8.67 17.05 -4.58
CA ARG A 213 10.07 16.61 -4.68
C ARG A 213 10.32 15.84 -5.98
N ARG A 214 9.46 14.87 -6.29
CA ARG A 214 9.54 14.05 -7.52
C ARG A 214 9.43 14.91 -8.78
N SER A 215 8.48 15.85 -8.79
CA SER A 215 8.34 16.80 -9.91
C SER A 215 9.58 17.69 -10.07
N ALA A 216 10.11 18.26 -8.98
CA ALA A 216 11.33 19.07 -9.03
C ALA A 216 12.51 18.28 -9.62
N ARG A 217 12.72 17.02 -9.18
CA ARG A 217 13.73 16.14 -9.77
C ARG A 217 13.47 15.86 -11.24
N ALA A 218 12.23 15.56 -11.61
CA ALA A 218 11.90 15.27 -13.00
C ALA A 218 12.22 16.44 -13.92
N ASP A 219 12.02 17.67 -13.44
CA ASP A 219 12.29 18.90 -14.18
C ASP A 219 13.76 19.36 -14.10
N GLY A 220 14.63 18.60 -13.44
CA GLY A 220 16.05 18.91 -13.27
C GLY A 220 16.34 20.02 -12.25
N ASP A 221 15.36 20.38 -11.42
CA ASP A 221 15.49 21.32 -10.31
C ASP A 221 16.03 20.60 -9.06
N GLU A 222 17.31 20.22 -9.13
CA GLU A 222 18.01 19.50 -8.07
C GLU A 222 18.13 20.34 -6.79
N GLU A 223 18.15 21.67 -6.89
CA GLU A 223 18.19 22.56 -5.73
C GLU A 223 16.89 22.43 -4.93
N ASN A 224 15.74 22.60 -5.57
CA ASN A 224 14.45 22.50 -4.90
C ASN A 224 14.18 21.08 -4.41
N ALA A 225 14.51 20.06 -5.21
CA ALA A 225 14.43 18.67 -4.77
C ALA A 225 15.31 18.39 -3.54
N GLY A 226 16.50 18.98 -3.50
CA GLY A 226 17.43 18.90 -2.37
C GLY A 226 16.88 19.59 -1.11
N HIS A 227 16.30 20.79 -1.25
CA HIS A 227 15.65 21.49 -0.14
C HIS A 227 14.49 20.70 0.45
N ILE A 228 13.62 20.13 -0.39
CA ILE A 228 12.50 19.31 0.08
C ILE A 228 13.01 18.04 0.78
N ALA A 229 14.01 17.36 0.21
CA ALA A 229 14.60 16.17 0.82
C ALA A 229 15.23 16.48 2.19
N GLN A 230 15.92 17.62 2.31
CA GLN A 230 16.48 18.07 3.57
C GLN A 230 15.38 18.34 4.61
N TRP A 231 14.29 18.99 4.21
CA TRP A 231 13.14 19.23 5.08
C TRP A 231 12.48 17.91 5.53
N GLN A 232 12.29 16.95 4.61
CA GLN A 232 11.77 15.61 4.96
C GLN A 232 12.69 14.89 5.95
N ASN A 233 14.01 14.96 5.77
CA ASN A 233 14.98 14.38 6.71
C ASN A 233 14.93 15.05 8.09
N GLN A 234 14.75 16.37 8.14
CA GLN A 234 14.55 17.09 9.41
C GLN A 234 13.27 16.62 10.10
N LEU A 235 12.18 16.48 9.34
CA LEU A 235 10.90 16.00 9.85
C LEU A 235 11.00 14.56 10.39
N GLU A 236 11.72 13.68 9.70
CA GLU A 236 12.00 12.32 10.18
C GLU A 236 12.81 12.35 11.48
N GLN A 237 13.83 13.20 11.58
CA GLN A 237 14.66 13.31 12.80
C GLN A 237 13.90 13.91 13.99
N GLU A 238 13.07 14.93 13.77
CA GLU A 238 12.38 15.66 14.83
C GLU A 238 11.09 14.95 15.29
N TYR A 239 10.34 14.39 14.34
CA TYR A 239 9.01 13.82 14.60
C TYR A 239 8.93 12.31 14.35
N GLY A 240 9.99 11.68 13.85
CA GLY A 240 9.98 10.27 13.45
C GLY A 240 9.14 10.00 12.19
N LEU A 241 8.66 11.03 11.50
CA LEU A 241 7.73 10.87 10.38
C LEU A 241 8.46 10.42 9.12
N ASN A 242 8.18 9.19 8.70
CA ASN A 242 8.76 8.62 7.48
C ASN A 242 7.64 8.18 6.53
N LEU A 243 7.58 8.83 5.37
CA LEU A 243 6.62 8.52 4.32
C LEU A 243 7.23 7.54 3.31
N ILE A 244 6.55 6.41 3.13
CA ILE A 244 6.87 5.43 2.10
C ILE A 244 5.73 5.42 1.08
N LEU A 245 6.04 5.80 -0.16
CA LEU A 245 5.14 5.60 -1.29
C LEU A 245 5.49 4.29 -1.98
N LYS A 246 4.74 3.22 -1.69
CA LYS A 246 4.90 1.93 -2.35
C LYS A 246 4.41 2.01 -3.80
N GLY A 247 5.33 1.68 -4.70
CA GLY A 247 5.10 1.19 -6.06
C GLY A 247 4.21 2.03 -6.97
N GLU A 248 4.82 2.97 -7.68
CA GLU A 248 4.32 3.30 -9.02
C GLU A 248 4.60 2.09 -9.92
N TYR A 249 3.57 1.54 -10.59
CA TYR A 249 3.56 0.18 -11.15
C TYR A 249 4.66 -0.08 -12.14
N ILE A 250 5.68 -0.86 -11.77
CA ILE A 250 6.77 -1.18 -12.68
C ILE A 250 7.16 -2.66 -12.58
N MET A 251 6.32 -3.57 -12.09
CA MET A 251 6.72 -5.00 -12.02
C MET A 251 5.57 -6.02 -12.08
N GLY A 252 4.36 -5.65 -12.51
CA GLY A 252 3.24 -6.63 -12.63
C GLY A 252 2.68 -7.20 -11.32
N ARG A 253 3.21 -6.80 -10.15
CA ARG A 253 2.61 -6.98 -8.82
C ARG A 253 2.26 -5.58 -8.33
N HIS A 254 0.99 -5.23 -8.45
CA HIS A 254 0.50 -3.91 -8.12
C HIS A 254 0.16 -3.87 -6.62
N ARG A 255 0.77 -2.94 -5.89
CA ARG A 255 0.24 -2.42 -4.62
C ARG A 255 0.65 -0.95 -4.53
N ARG A 256 -0.16 -0.04 -5.10
CA ARG A 256 -0.02 1.38 -4.73
C ARG A 256 -0.46 1.48 -3.28
N SER A 257 0.41 1.97 -2.42
CA SER A 257 0.06 2.20 -1.02
C SER A 257 0.91 3.32 -0.47
N THR A 258 0.25 4.20 0.26
CA THR A 258 0.92 5.24 1.04
C THR A 258 1.05 4.74 2.46
N ILE A 259 2.26 4.73 3.00
CA ILE A 259 2.52 4.33 4.38
C ILE A 259 3.23 5.47 5.08
N LEU A 260 2.70 5.92 6.20
CA LEU A 260 3.37 6.85 7.11
C LEU A 260 3.74 6.09 8.38
N LEU A 261 5.04 5.99 8.64
CA LEU A 261 5.55 5.59 9.95
C LEU A 261 5.58 6.84 10.84
N ALA A 262 4.92 6.79 11.99
CA ALA A 262 4.89 7.89 12.96
C ALA A 262 5.17 7.36 14.39
N PRO A 263 6.43 7.02 14.70
CA PRO A 263 6.84 6.46 15.99
C PRO A 263 6.46 7.33 17.18
N HIS A 264 6.60 8.66 17.07
CA HIS A 264 6.24 9.59 18.15
C HIS A 264 4.73 9.65 18.42
N LEU A 265 3.91 9.31 17.42
CA LEU A 265 2.47 9.17 17.55
C LEU A 265 2.06 7.73 17.91
N GLY A 266 3.02 6.80 17.98
CA GLY A 266 2.78 5.39 18.26
C GLY A 266 1.99 4.66 17.17
N VAL A 267 1.99 5.15 15.91
CA VAL A 267 1.17 4.59 14.83
C VAL A 267 1.91 4.42 13.51
N VAL A 268 1.43 3.47 12.72
CA VAL A 268 1.68 3.30 11.29
C VAL A 268 0.35 3.50 10.56
N ILE A 269 0.32 4.39 9.58
CA ILE A 269 -0.89 4.68 8.81
C ILE A 269 -0.67 4.19 7.40
N LYS A 270 -1.60 3.37 6.90
CA LYS A 270 -1.58 2.85 5.54
C LYS A 270 -2.84 3.30 4.82
N GLN A 271 -2.66 3.79 3.61
CA GLN A 271 -3.74 4.07 2.68
C GLN A 271 -3.50 3.27 1.39
N PRO A 272 -4.33 2.26 1.09
CA PRO A 272 -4.29 1.59 -0.19
C PRO A 272 -4.57 2.59 -1.33
N GLY A 273 -3.86 2.45 -2.44
CA GLY A 273 -4.05 3.28 -3.62
C GLY A 273 -5.15 2.75 -4.55
N LEU A 274 -5.54 3.57 -5.52
CA LEU A 274 -6.56 3.22 -6.51
C LEU A 274 -6.02 2.18 -7.50
N GLU A 275 -6.75 1.09 -7.70
CA GLU A 275 -6.24 -0.05 -8.46
C GLU A 275 -7.29 -0.84 -9.23
N PRO A 276 -7.04 -1.28 -10.47
CA PRO A 276 -7.89 -2.28 -11.09
C PRO A 276 -7.76 -3.60 -10.34
N PHE A 277 -8.85 -4.34 -10.15
CA PHE A 277 -8.75 -5.73 -9.74
C PHE A 277 -7.97 -6.54 -10.78
N HIS A 278 -6.91 -7.20 -10.33
CA HIS A 278 -6.04 -8.00 -11.19
C HIS A 278 -5.28 -9.04 -10.37
N GLU A 279 -4.72 -10.01 -11.07
CA GLU A 279 -3.73 -10.97 -10.59
C GLU A 279 -2.51 -10.90 -11.52
N ALA A 280 -1.38 -11.48 -11.09
CA ALA A 280 -0.23 -11.64 -11.98
C ALA A 280 -0.33 -12.97 -12.74
N GLU A 281 -0.31 -12.91 -14.06
CA GLU A 281 -0.17 -14.08 -14.93
C GLU A 281 1.34 -14.34 -15.15
N LEU A 282 1.88 -15.32 -14.43
CA LEU A 282 3.31 -15.65 -14.49
C LEU A 282 3.68 -16.27 -15.83
N SER A 283 4.80 -15.84 -16.39
CA SER A 283 5.34 -16.35 -17.67
C SER A 283 4.35 -16.28 -18.84
N ALA A 284 3.45 -15.29 -18.81
CA ALA A 284 2.44 -15.08 -19.83
C ALA A 284 3.05 -14.79 -21.21
N HIS A 285 4.22 -14.15 -21.25
CA HIS A 285 4.92 -13.78 -22.49
C HIS A 285 6.40 -14.11 -22.40
N ILE A 286 7.06 -14.24 -23.56
CA ILE A 286 8.51 -14.41 -23.67
C ILE A 286 9.08 -13.26 -24.49
N HIS A 287 10.04 -12.53 -23.92
CA HIS A 287 10.80 -11.49 -24.61
C HIS A 287 12.29 -11.77 -24.48
N GLN A 288 13.00 -11.85 -25.62
CA GLN A 288 14.43 -12.15 -25.67
C GLN A 288 14.83 -13.42 -24.88
N GLY A 289 13.97 -14.44 -24.90
CA GLY A 289 14.20 -15.71 -24.20
C GLY A 289 13.94 -15.65 -22.68
N GLN A 290 13.47 -14.52 -22.15
CA GLN A 290 13.09 -14.37 -20.76
C GLN A 290 11.56 -14.30 -20.61
N ALA A 291 11.05 -14.90 -19.54
CA ALA A 291 9.64 -14.82 -19.19
C ALA A 291 9.27 -13.42 -18.67
N GLU A 292 8.09 -12.94 -19.04
CA GLU A 292 7.46 -11.71 -18.55
C GLU A 292 6.10 -12.05 -17.94
N ASN A 293 5.91 -11.69 -16.67
CA ASN A 293 4.63 -11.71 -15.99
C ASN A 293 3.76 -10.54 -16.45
N TRP A 294 2.46 -10.73 -16.64
CA TRP A 294 1.57 -9.65 -17.05
C TRP A 294 0.38 -9.52 -16.10
N PRO A 295 -0.16 -8.31 -15.88
CA PRO A 295 -1.38 -8.14 -15.12
C PRO A 295 -2.56 -8.72 -15.89
N ARG A 296 -3.33 -9.59 -15.23
CA ARG A 296 -4.57 -10.17 -15.72
C ARG A 296 -5.73 -9.62 -14.91
N LEU A 297 -6.63 -8.89 -15.57
CA LEU A 297 -7.79 -8.30 -14.90
C LEU A 297 -8.70 -9.38 -14.32
N THR A 298 -9.17 -9.16 -13.09
CA THR A 298 -10.21 -9.93 -12.43
C THR A 298 -11.40 -9.02 -12.13
N HIS A 299 -12.56 -9.58 -11.77
CA HIS A 299 -13.77 -8.79 -11.45
C HIS A 299 -14.13 -7.76 -12.53
N ASN A 300 -14.00 -8.16 -13.82
CA ASN A 300 -14.22 -7.29 -14.98
C ASN A 300 -13.39 -6.00 -15.00
N GLY A 301 -12.25 -5.99 -14.29
CA GLY A 301 -11.34 -4.85 -14.20
C GLY A 301 -11.95 -3.65 -13.50
N VAL A 302 -12.88 -3.81 -12.56
CA VAL A 302 -13.37 -2.69 -11.75
C VAL A 302 -12.21 -2.08 -10.96
N LEU A 303 -12.16 -0.74 -10.88
CA LEU A 303 -11.18 -0.03 -10.08
C LEU A 303 -11.61 0.01 -8.60
N VAL A 304 -10.80 -0.46 -7.67
CA VAL A 304 -11.07 -0.29 -6.24
C VAL A 304 -10.40 0.99 -5.72
N THR A 305 -11.16 1.78 -4.97
CA THR A 305 -10.67 3.00 -4.30
C THR A 305 -10.05 2.67 -2.94
N ALA A 306 -9.37 3.62 -2.29
CA ALA A 306 -8.84 3.42 -0.93
C ALA A 306 -9.94 2.99 0.06
N ALA A 307 -11.05 3.75 0.10
CA ALA A 307 -12.20 3.42 0.94
C ALA A 307 -12.91 2.13 0.50
N GLY A 308 -12.98 1.85 -0.81
CA GLY A 308 -13.48 0.58 -1.32
C GLY A 308 -12.63 -0.63 -0.90
N ARG A 309 -11.31 -0.46 -0.80
CA ARG A 309 -10.42 -1.53 -0.31
C ARG A 309 -10.65 -1.78 1.18
N VAL A 310 -10.78 -0.73 1.98
CA VAL A 310 -11.10 -0.88 3.41
C VAL A 310 -12.49 -1.48 3.63
N ARG A 311 -13.49 -1.08 2.82
CA ARG A 311 -14.82 -1.71 2.80
C ARG A 311 -14.70 -3.23 2.67
N LEU A 312 -13.97 -3.74 1.67
CA LEU A 312 -13.79 -5.19 1.46
C LEU A 312 -13.13 -5.87 2.66
N ILE A 313 -12.10 -5.23 3.25
CA ILE A 313 -11.41 -5.76 4.44
C ILE A 313 -12.40 -5.89 5.61
N VAL A 314 -13.28 -4.91 5.79
CA VAL A 314 -14.32 -4.93 6.83
C VAL A 314 -15.39 -5.97 6.54
N GLU A 315 -15.87 -6.07 5.30
CA GLU A 315 -16.87 -7.07 4.88
C GLU A 315 -16.35 -8.51 5.10
N ASP A 316 -15.05 -8.74 4.86
CA ASP A 316 -14.40 -10.02 5.12
C ASP A 316 -14.22 -10.30 6.64
N GLY A 317 -14.11 -9.24 7.47
CA GLY A 317 -13.99 -9.32 8.93
C GLY A 317 -12.72 -10.03 9.44
N LEU A 318 -11.74 -10.27 8.57
CA LEU A 318 -10.56 -11.10 8.90
C LEU A 318 -9.50 -10.33 9.67
N VAL A 319 -9.22 -9.09 9.28
CA VAL A 319 -8.19 -8.25 9.89
C VAL A 319 -8.52 -7.97 11.35
N GLU A 320 -9.78 -7.66 11.67
CA GLU A 320 -10.23 -7.45 13.06
C GLU A 320 -10.14 -8.73 13.90
N ARG A 321 -10.40 -9.91 13.30
CA ARG A 321 -10.23 -11.20 13.98
C ARG A 321 -8.76 -11.50 14.27
N LEU A 322 -7.89 -11.31 13.28
CA LEU A 322 -6.43 -11.50 13.42
C LEU A 322 -5.85 -10.52 14.45
N SER A 323 -6.27 -9.26 14.38
CA SER A 323 -5.92 -8.20 15.33
C SER A 323 -6.14 -8.63 16.76
N GLY A 324 -7.32 -9.18 17.07
CA GLY A 324 -7.60 -9.66 18.41
C GLY A 324 -6.81 -10.91 18.83
N VAL A 325 -6.57 -11.86 17.92
CA VAL A 325 -5.79 -13.08 18.26
C VAL A 325 -4.31 -12.77 18.51
N PHE A 326 -3.75 -11.82 17.75
CA PHE A 326 -2.35 -11.39 17.88
C PHE A 326 -2.16 -10.18 18.81
N ASP A 327 -3.22 -9.72 19.48
CA ASP A 327 -3.20 -8.57 20.40
C ASP A 327 -2.55 -7.32 19.77
N HIS A 328 -2.92 -7.04 18.53
CA HIS A 328 -2.39 -5.92 17.75
C HIS A 328 -3.55 -5.06 17.25
N ASP A 329 -3.81 -3.93 17.91
CA ASP A 329 -4.99 -3.07 17.73
C ASP A 329 -5.03 -2.36 16.36
N ILE A 330 -5.44 -3.07 15.31
CA ILE A 330 -5.60 -2.49 13.98
C ILE A 330 -6.95 -1.80 13.90
N ARG A 331 -6.92 -0.51 13.61
CA ARG A 331 -8.09 0.33 13.41
C ARG A 331 -8.29 0.59 11.92
N LEU A 332 -9.55 0.55 11.48
CA LEU A 332 -9.94 0.76 10.09
C LEU A 332 -10.80 2.02 10.00
N SER A 333 -10.64 2.79 8.93
CA SER A 333 -11.54 3.89 8.59
C SER A 333 -12.16 3.64 7.23
N THR A 334 -13.42 3.22 7.24
CA THR A 334 -14.25 3.04 6.03
C THR A 334 -14.55 4.37 5.34
N VAL A 335 -14.60 5.48 6.10
CA VAL A 335 -14.81 6.83 5.56
C VAL A 335 -13.58 7.35 4.84
N MET A 336 -12.38 7.17 5.39
CA MET A 336 -11.15 7.77 4.85
C MET A 336 -10.29 6.79 4.03
N GLY A 337 -10.63 5.50 4.05
CA GLY A 337 -9.83 4.45 3.42
C GLY A 337 -8.47 4.25 4.10
N LEU A 338 -8.45 4.32 5.44
CA LEU A 338 -7.22 4.16 6.22
C LEU A 338 -7.19 2.83 6.98
N ILE A 339 -5.99 2.30 7.12
CA ILE A 339 -5.63 1.24 8.05
C ILE A 339 -4.60 1.84 9.01
N VAL A 340 -4.88 1.81 10.30
CA VAL A 340 -4.00 2.37 11.33
C VAL A 340 -3.58 1.25 12.26
N GLU A 341 -2.28 1.02 12.32
CA GLU A 341 -1.65 -0.03 13.12
C GLU A 341 -0.81 0.63 14.23
N PRO A 342 -0.66 0.01 15.40
CA PRO A 342 0.31 0.45 16.41
C PRO A 342 1.73 0.41 15.84
N PHE A 343 2.52 1.44 16.08
CA PHE A 343 3.94 1.39 15.78
C PHE A 343 4.63 0.46 16.77
N VAL A 344 5.28 -0.58 16.25
CA VAL A 344 6.00 -1.56 17.06
C VAL A 344 7.48 -1.22 17.03
N VAL A 345 8.06 -1.00 18.21
CA VAL A 345 9.50 -0.71 18.36
C VAL A 345 10.28 -2.02 18.35
N GLY A 346 11.13 -2.21 17.37
CA GLY A 346 12.02 -3.36 17.28
C GLY A 346 12.62 -3.53 15.88
N PRO A 347 13.69 -4.32 15.72
CA PRO A 347 14.16 -4.68 14.39
C PRO A 347 13.12 -5.58 13.71
N THR A 348 12.97 -5.43 12.40
CA THR A 348 12.28 -6.47 11.64
C THR A 348 13.07 -7.78 11.72
N LEU A 349 12.40 -8.93 11.54
CA LEU A 349 13.05 -10.22 11.45
C LEU A 349 14.10 -10.23 10.31
N GLN A 350 13.84 -9.47 9.25
CA GLN A 350 14.79 -9.24 8.16
C GLN A 350 16.08 -8.60 8.68
N ASP A 351 15.97 -7.42 9.30
CA ASP A 351 17.11 -6.64 9.78
C ASP A 351 17.89 -7.41 10.84
N ALA A 352 17.18 -8.04 11.78
CA ALA A 352 17.74 -8.84 12.85
C ALA A 352 18.64 -9.99 12.36
N ILE A 353 18.18 -10.71 11.33
CA ILE A 353 18.92 -11.86 10.77
C ILE A 353 20.04 -11.39 9.84
N LEU A 354 19.82 -10.32 9.08
CA LEU A 354 20.86 -9.76 8.22
C LEU A 354 22.03 -9.19 9.03
N SER A 355 21.75 -8.56 10.18
CA SER A 355 22.78 -8.09 11.11
C SER A 355 23.50 -9.25 11.81
N GLU A 356 22.76 -10.29 12.19
CA GLU A 356 23.33 -11.45 12.89
C GLU A 356 22.69 -12.77 12.42
N ARG A 357 23.33 -13.40 11.44
CA ARG A 357 22.82 -14.61 10.78
C ARG A 357 22.61 -15.79 11.75
N SER A 358 23.31 -15.85 12.89
CA SER A 358 23.11 -16.90 13.90
C SER A 358 21.68 -16.91 14.44
N ARG A 359 21.01 -15.75 14.48
CA ARG A 359 19.66 -15.57 15.05
C ARG A 359 18.56 -16.34 14.34
N LEU A 360 18.75 -16.76 13.08
CA LEU A 360 17.81 -17.65 12.36
C LEU A 360 17.82 -19.07 12.95
N THR A 361 17.31 -19.22 14.16
CA THR A 361 17.21 -20.49 14.88
C THR A 361 15.99 -21.27 14.43
N ARG A 362 15.93 -22.55 14.82
CA ARG A 362 14.73 -23.37 14.62
C ARG A 362 13.54 -22.75 15.34
N ASP A 363 13.70 -22.38 16.60
CA ASP A 363 12.59 -21.91 17.42
C ASP A 363 12.01 -20.59 16.85
N LEU A 364 12.88 -19.69 16.37
CA LEU A 364 12.45 -18.45 15.71
C LEU A 364 11.68 -18.73 14.40
N TYR A 365 12.14 -19.69 13.59
CA TYR A 365 11.43 -20.11 12.38
C TYR A 365 10.08 -20.77 12.70
N GLU A 366 10.03 -21.62 13.73
CA GLU A 366 8.82 -22.27 14.20
C GLU A 366 7.79 -21.24 14.73
N THR A 367 8.21 -20.08 15.26
CA THR A 367 7.30 -18.96 15.56
C THR A 367 6.63 -18.40 14.31
N VAL A 368 7.35 -18.25 13.19
CA VAL A 368 6.72 -17.83 11.92
C VAL A 368 5.68 -18.86 11.46
N VAL A 369 6.01 -20.15 11.55
CA VAL A 369 5.08 -21.22 11.20
C VAL A 369 3.88 -21.25 12.14
N LEU A 370 4.05 -20.98 13.45
CA LEU A 370 2.97 -20.84 14.41
C LEU A 370 1.96 -19.77 13.97
N HIS A 371 2.44 -18.60 13.53
CA HIS A 371 1.57 -17.54 13.01
C HIS A 371 0.80 -18.01 11.77
N GLN A 372 1.42 -18.81 10.90
CA GLN A 372 0.72 -19.42 9.77
C GLN A 372 -0.33 -20.45 10.21
N GLN A 373 -0.06 -21.27 11.23
CA GLN A 373 -1.05 -22.21 11.78
C GLN A 373 -2.25 -21.47 12.39
N VAL A 374 -2.04 -20.32 13.02
CA VAL A 374 -3.15 -19.47 13.50
C VAL A 374 -4.03 -19.03 12.33
N CYS A 375 -3.44 -18.48 11.25
CA CYS A 375 -4.19 -18.10 10.06
C CYS A 375 -4.96 -19.29 9.46
N GLU A 376 -4.32 -20.45 9.31
CA GLU A 376 -4.92 -21.67 8.79
C GLU A 376 -6.16 -22.10 9.59
N LEU A 377 -6.02 -22.22 10.92
CA LEU A 377 -7.10 -22.62 11.82
C LEU A 377 -8.25 -21.61 11.86
N MET A 378 -7.95 -20.33 11.62
CA MET A 378 -8.96 -19.28 11.51
C MET A 378 -9.68 -19.25 10.16
N GLY A 379 -9.25 -20.07 9.20
CA GLY A 379 -9.80 -20.13 7.85
C GLY A 379 -9.29 -19.00 6.94
N ILE A 380 -8.07 -18.51 7.18
CA ILE A 380 -7.50 -17.32 6.55
C ILE A 380 -6.25 -17.71 5.76
N GLU A 381 -6.19 -17.29 4.51
CA GLU A 381 -4.94 -17.26 3.76
C GLU A 381 -4.29 -15.88 3.92
N ASN A 382 -3.03 -15.88 4.36
CA ASN A 382 -2.14 -14.73 4.18
C ASN A 382 -1.02 -15.16 3.23
N GLY A 383 -0.99 -14.61 2.03
CA GLY A 383 0.00 -14.96 1.01
C GLY A 383 1.35 -14.23 1.14
N ASP A 384 1.46 -13.27 2.07
CA ASP A 384 2.60 -12.35 2.16
C ASP A 384 3.52 -12.64 3.35
N TRP A 385 4.14 -13.82 3.32
CA TRP A 385 5.12 -14.26 4.32
C TRP A 385 6.51 -13.63 4.06
N HIS A 386 6.61 -12.31 4.24
CA HIS A 386 7.85 -11.55 4.10
C HIS A 386 8.52 -11.31 5.46
N SER A 387 9.85 -11.43 5.58
CA SER A 387 10.52 -11.26 6.89
C SER A 387 10.37 -9.85 7.47
N ALA A 388 10.22 -8.83 6.64
CA ALA A 388 9.90 -7.47 7.09
C ALA A 388 8.52 -7.33 7.78
N ASN A 389 7.61 -8.28 7.60
CA ASN A 389 6.28 -8.26 8.22
C ASN A 389 6.29 -8.80 9.66
N PHE A 390 7.47 -9.19 10.17
CA PHE A 390 7.64 -9.65 11.54
C PHE A 390 8.59 -8.73 12.28
N ILE A 391 8.18 -8.24 13.45
CA ILE A 391 8.99 -7.37 14.31
C ILE A 391 9.31 -8.13 15.59
N LEU A 392 10.58 -8.16 15.95
CA LEU A 392 11.05 -8.81 17.18
C LEU A 392 11.00 -7.79 18.32
N VAL A 393 10.34 -8.17 19.42
CA VAL A 393 10.21 -7.36 20.63
C VAL A 393 10.71 -8.12 21.86
N ASP A 394 11.03 -7.39 22.92
CA ASP A 394 11.54 -7.92 24.19
C ASP A 394 12.76 -8.85 24.05
N ASP A 395 13.82 -8.39 23.38
CA ASP A 395 15.05 -9.18 23.13
C ASP A 395 14.76 -10.54 22.45
N ASP A 396 13.95 -10.53 21.38
CA ASP A 396 13.54 -11.70 20.59
C ASP A 396 12.59 -12.68 21.28
N ARG A 397 12.05 -12.32 22.44
CA ARG A 397 11.12 -13.20 23.17
C ARG A 397 9.72 -13.20 22.58
N GLN A 398 9.36 -12.17 21.84
CA GLN A 398 8.07 -12.07 21.18
C GLN A 398 8.24 -11.58 19.74
N MET A 399 7.36 -12.07 18.88
CA MET A 399 7.28 -11.69 17.48
C MET A 399 5.89 -11.11 17.21
N VAL A 400 5.85 -9.89 16.69
CA VAL A 400 4.62 -9.24 16.23
C VAL A 400 4.54 -9.37 14.72
N HIS A 401 3.42 -9.91 14.22
CA HIS A 401 3.16 -10.00 12.79
C HIS A 401 2.31 -8.80 12.37
N VAL A 402 2.89 -7.94 11.54
CA VAL A 402 2.28 -6.73 11.01
C VAL A 402 1.90 -6.92 9.53
N ASP A 403 1.15 -5.98 8.96
CA ASP A 403 0.79 -5.96 7.54
C ASP A 403 -0.05 -7.14 7.03
N TRP A 404 -1.30 -7.24 7.51
CA TRP A 404 -2.27 -8.24 7.02
C TRP A 404 -3.07 -7.80 5.79
N GLY A 405 -2.59 -6.82 5.02
CA GLY A 405 -3.28 -6.29 3.84
C GLY A 405 -3.50 -7.33 2.72
N ALA A 406 -2.81 -8.47 2.78
CA ALA A 406 -2.95 -9.59 1.85
C ALA A 406 -3.87 -10.72 2.36
N ALA A 407 -4.43 -10.59 3.57
CA ALA A 407 -5.29 -11.61 4.16
C ALA A 407 -6.60 -11.75 3.38
N ARG A 408 -7.04 -12.98 3.12
CA ARG A 408 -8.31 -13.30 2.47
C ARG A 408 -8.96 -14.55 3.05
N PRO A 409 -10.28 -14.73 2.89
CA PRO A 409 -10.92 -15.96 3.33
C PRO A 409 -10.44 -17.14 2.50
N LEU A 410 -10.22 -18.29 3.15
CA LEU A 410 -10.05 -19.56 2.43
C LEU A 410 -11.37 -19.98 1.80
N ARG A 411 -11.35 -20.22 0.48
CA ARG A 411 -12.47 -20.76 -0.29
C ARG A 411 -12.70 -22.22 0.10
N ALA A 412 -13.91 -22.72 -0.14
CA ALA A 412 -14.28 -24.07 0.28
C ALA A 412 -13.38 -25.14 -0.38
N GLU A 413 -13.02 -24.96 -1.64
CA GLU A 413 -12.14 -25.84 -2.40
C GLU A 413 -10.68 -25.83 -1.90
N GLU A 414 -10.25 -24.78 -1.19
CA GLU A 414 -8.89 -24.63 -0.64
C GLU A 414 -8.74 -25.28 0.75
N ARG A 415 -9.86 -25.62 1.39
CA ARG A 415 -9.93 -26.21 2.74
C ARG A 415 -9.83 -27.73 2.69
N ASN A 416 -8.69 -28.21 2.23
CA ASN A 416 -8.36 -29.62 2.16
C ASN A 416 -6.90 -29.85 2.57
N ALA A 417 -6.51 -31.11 2.78
CA ALA A 417 -5.17 -31.46 3.27
C ALA A 417 -4.03 -31.05 2.31
N GLU A 418 -4.28 -31.04 0.99
CA GLU A 418 -3.30 -30.59 0.01
C GLU A 418 -3.11 -29.07 0.08
N GLY A 419 -4.20 -28.31 0.12
CA GLY A 419 -4.19 -26.86 0.27
C GLY A 419 -3.53 -26.42 1.59
N GLU A 420 -3.83 -27.11 2.68
CA GLU A 420 -3.18 -26.88 3.98
C GLU A 420 -1.66 -27.06 3.86
N ARG A 421 -1.21 -28.17 3.25
CA ARG A 421 0.22 -28.43 3.04
C ARG A 421 0.86 -27.35 2.17
N GLN A 422 0.21 -26.95 1.07
CA GLN A 422 0.70 -25.88 0.20
C GLN A 422 0.88 -24.56 0.96
N ARG A 423 -0.04 -24.19 1.85
CA ARG A 423 0.05 -22.97 2.66
C ARG A 423 1.14 -23.04 3.74
N VAL A 424 1.37 -24.21 4.33
CA VAL A 424 2.55 -24.43 5.18
C VAL A 424 3.82 -24.25 4.36
N ASP A 425 3.88 -24.83 3.16
CA ASP A 425 5.04 -24.71 2.26
C ASP A 425 5.28 -23.28 1.76
N GLN A 426 4.25 -22.45 1.67
CA GLN A 426 4.39 -21.03 1.32
C GLN A 426 5.21 -20.25 2.35
N VAL A 427 5.22 -20.65 3.63
CA VAL A 427 6.02 -19.97 4.68
C VAL A 427 7.52 -20.03 4.35
N ARG A 428 7.96 -21.10 3.67
CA ARG A 428 9.35 -21.24 3.20
C ARG A 428 9.80 -20.07 2.32
N ASN A 429 8.86 -19.38 1.64
CA ASN A 429 9.17 -18.24 0.77
C ASN A 429 9.73 -17.03 1.53
N ILE A 430 9.62 -17.01 2.86
CA ILE A 430 10.32 -16.01 3.70
C ILE A 430 11.83 -16.00 3.41
N ALA A 431 12.40 -17.12 2.98
CA ALA A 431 13.77 -17.25 2.49
C ALA A 431 14.17 -16.16 1.48
N PHE A 432 13.27 -15.82 0.55
CA PHE A 432 13.58 -14.89 -0.54
C PHE A 432 13.63 -13.43 -0.09
N SER A 433 12.96 -13.11 1.02
CA SER A 433 12.97 -11.75 1.56
C SER A 433 14.33 -11.32 2.09
N PHE A 434 15.24 -12.24 2.43
CA PHE A 434 16.59 -11.87 2.88
C PHE A 434 17.54 -11.45 1.76
N HIS A 435 17.19 -11.73 0.49
CA HIS A 435 18.08 -11.53 -0.67
C HIS A 435 19.48 -12.15 -0.49
N ASP A 436 19.59 -13.26 0.25
CA ASP A 436 20.83 -13.97 0.55
C ASP A 436 20.65 -15.49 0.39
N GLU A 437 21.41 -16.09 -0.53
CA GLU A 437 21.28 -17.52 -0.88
C GLU A 437 21.58 -18.46 0.30
N ARG A 438 22.51 -18.08 1.19
CA ARG A 438 22.88 -18.93 2.33
C ARG A 438 21.76 -18.92 3.37
N LEU A 439 21.16 -17.77 3.62
CA LEU A 439 19.99 -17.66 4.48
C LEU A 439 18.80 -18.42 3.88
N ALA A 440 18.59 -18.32 2.56
CA ALA A 440 17.54 -19.08 1.87
C ALA A 440 17.74 -20.61 2.01
N GLY A 441 18.98 -21.10 1.87
CA GLY A 441 19.32 -22.50 2.12
C GLY A 441 19.07 -22.92 3.57
N ARG A 442 19.36 -22.06 4.55
CA ARG A 442 19.10 -22.34 5.97
C ARG A 442 17.60 -22.37 6.29
N VAL A 443 16.81 -21.42 5.80
CA VAL A 443 15.34 -21.44 5.92
C VAL A 443 14.78 -22.73 5.33
N SER A 444 15.24 -23.11 4.14
CA SER A 444 14.80 -24.35 3.49
C SER A 444 15.13 -25.57 4.34
N ALA A 445 16.34 -25.65 4.89
CA ALA A 445 16.72 -26.76 5.77
C ALA A 445 15.88 -26.82 7.06
N LEU A 446 15.58 -25.67 7.68
CA LEU A 446 14.70 -25.58 8.85
C LEU A 446 13.27 -26.03 8.52
N HIS A 447 12.75 -25.62 7.36
CA HIS A 447 11.42 -26.01 6.88
C HIS A 447 11.31 -27.51 6.65
N GLU A 448 12.23 -28.10 5.89
CA GLU A 448 12.23 -29.55 5.64
C GLU A 448 12.43 -30.35 6.94
N ALA A 449 13.26 -29.85 7.86
CA ALA A 449 13.41 -30.45 9.18
C ALA A 449 12.10 -30.42 9.99
N LEU A 450 11.29 -29.36 9.90
CA LEU A 450 9.98 -29.31 10.55
C LEU A 450 9.00 -30.29 9.93
N LEU A 451 8.93 -30.36 8.59
CA LEU A 451 8.00 -31.24 7.87
C LEU A 451 8.29 -32.73 8.04
N THR A 452 9.55 -33.09 8.31
CA THR A 452 9.94 -34.48 8.59
C THR A 452 9.63 -34.91 10.03
N HIS A 453 9.16 -34.00 10.89
CA HIS A 453 8.78 -34.25 12.29
C HIS A 453 7.30 -33.87 12.52
N PRO A 454 6.34 -34.69 12.06
CA PRO A 454 4.92 -34.35 12.08
C PRO A 454 4.37 -34.05 13.48
N GLU A 455 4.95 -34.65 14.52
CA GLU A 455 4.61 -34.38 15.92
C GLU A 455 4.90 -32.92 16.32
N ARG A 456 5.94 -32.30 15.78
CA ARG A 456 6.24 -30.88 16.04
C ARG A 456 5.26 -29.96 15.35
N LEU A 457 4.94 -30.23 14.09
CA LEU A 457 3.93 -29.46 13.37
C LEU A 457 2.57 -29.57 14.09
N GLN A 458 2.25 -30.75 14.63
CA GLN A 458 1.05 -30.93 15.46
C GLN A 458 1.08 -30.13 16.76
N GLN A 459 2.24 -30.00 17.42
CA GLN A 459 2.41 -29.13 18.59
C GLN A 459 2.18 -27.67 18.25
N LEU A 460 2.71 -27.18 17.11
CA LEU A 460 2.45 -25.82 16.64
C LEU A 460 0.96 -25.58 16.36
N LYS A 461 0.26 -26.55 15.75
CA LYS A 461 -1.20 -26.48 15.58
C LYS A 461 -1.95 -26.38 16.91
N GLN A 462 -1.56 -27.18 17.90
CA GLN A 462 -2.16 -27.12 19.23
C GLN A 462 -1.91 -25.78 19.92
N ALA A 463 -0.71 -25.23 19.79
CA ALA A 463 -0.36 -23.91 20.31
C ALA A 463 -1.18 -22.80 19.62
N ALA A 464 -1.32 -22.84 18.30
CA ALA A 464 -2.16 -21.93 17.53
C ALA A 464 -3.63 -22.00 17.97
N GLN A 465 -4.16 -23.21 18.16
CA GLN A 465 -5.51 -23.42 18.66
C GLN A 465 -5.71 -22.82 20.07
N ALA A 466 -4.71 -22.95 20.95
CA ALA A 466 -4.75 -22.36 22.28
C ALA A 466 -4.76 -20.82 22.24
N MET A 467 -4.02 -20.20 21.31
CA MET A 467 -4.06 -18.74 21.10
C MET A 467 -5.45 -18.27 20.68
N ILE A 468 -6.07 -18.96 19.71
CA ILE A 468 -7.42 -18.64 19.24
C ILE A 468 -8.45 -18.78 20.37
N LEU A 469 -8.42 -19.90 21.10
CA LEU A 469 -9.35 -20.16 22.21
C LEU A 469 -9.18 -19.16 23.38
N LYS A 470 -7.96 -18.70 23.64
CA LYS A 470 -7.69 -17.67 24.66
C LYS A 470 -8.42 -16.37 24.30
N HIS A 471 -8.36 -15.95 23.04
CA HIS A 471 -9.05 -14.77 22.55
C HIS A 471 -10.57 -14.92 22.54
N GLU A 472 -11.09 -16.08 22.13
CA GLU A 472 -12.54 -16.32 22.16
C GLU A 472 -13.11 -16.25 23.58
N ARG A 473 -12.33 -16.65 24.60
CA ARG A 473 -12.73 -16.58 26.00
C ARG A 473 -12.68 -15.17 26.59
N SER A 474 -11.75 -14.31 26.17
CA SER A 474 -11.72 -12.92 26.65
C SER A 474 -12.96 -12.16 26.20
N LYS A 475 -13.42 -12.37 24.96
CA LYS A 475 -14.66 -11.76 24.43
C LYS A 475 -15.97 -12.13 25.15
N ILE A 476 -15.99 -13.22 25.93
CA ILE A 476 -17.20 -13.64 26.67
C ILE A 476 -17.28 -12.95 28.04
N ASN A 477 -16.15 -12.45 28.55
CA ASN A 477 -16.04 -11.84 29.87
C ASN A 477 -16.03 -10.30 29.86
N ASP A 478 -15.95 -9.70 28.67
CA ASP A 478 -16.14 -8.26 28.40
C ASP A 478 -17.55 -8.02 27.84
#